data_AF-A0A127K2P4-F1
#
_entry.id   AF-A0A127K2P4-F1
#
_cell.length_a   1.000
_cell.length_b   1.000
_cell.length_c   1.000
_cell.angle_alpha   90.00
_cell.angle_beta   90.00
_cell.angle_gamma   90.00
#
_symmetry.space_group_name_H-M   'P 1'
#
loop_
_entity.id
_entity.type
_entity.pdbx_description
1 polymer ?
#
loop_
_entity_poly.entity_id
_entity_poly.type
_entity_poly.pdbx_seq_one_letter_code
_entity_poly.pdbx_strand_id
1 'polypeptide(L)' 'MTSDDDAPTQSTPGLWRLKTVAARLGLHPETLAAAAEAREVPLTLIRIGPRGIRFFKASEVDAFMRNEGANK' A
#
# COMPACT_ATOMS: atom_id res chain seq x y z
N MET A 1 -29.68 -11.31 0.04
CA MET A 1 -29.10 -10.66 1.24
C MET A 1 -27.73 -11.27 1.46
N THR A 2 -26.74 -10.80 0.69
CA THR A 2 -25.27 -10.88 0.88
C THR A 2 -24.73 -9.83 -0.11
N SER A 3 -24.63 -8.57 0.28
CA SER A 3 -23.42 -7.91 0.80
C SER A 3 -22.29 -7.83 -0.22
N ASP A 4 -21.93 -6.58 -0.54
CA ASP A 4 -20.59 -6.11 -0.89
C ASP A 4 -20.10 -6.35 -2.33
N ASP A 5 -20.66 -5.60 -3.29
CA ASP A 5 -19.94 -5.21 -4.52
C ASP A 5 -19.60 -3.71 -4.45
N ASP A 6 -19.00 -3.28 -3.33
CA ASP A 6 -18.29 -2.00 -3.28
C ASP A 6 -16.90 -2.26 -3.88
N ALA A 7 -16.83 -2.31 -5.21
CA ALA A 7 -15.55 -2.36 -5.89
C ALA A 7 -14.80 -1.05 -5.56
N PRO A 8 -13.72 -1.08 -4.75
CA PRO A 8 -13.03 0.14 -4.42
C PRO A 8 -12.45 0.70 -5.71
N THR A 9 -12.83 1.94 -6.00
CA THR A 9 -12.46 2.73 -7.18
C THR A 9 -10.99 2.46 -7.54
N GLN A 10 -10.75 1.62 -8.55
CA GLN A 10 -9.42 1.17 -8.94
C GLN A 10 -8.61 2.36 -9.44
N SER A 11 -7.86 2.95 -8.50
CA SER A 11 -6.48 3.37 -8.73
C SER A 11 -5.83 2.31 -9.62
N THR A 12 -5.16 2.73 -10.69
CA THR A 12 -4.48 1.88 -11.70
C THR A 12 -4.31 0.42 -11.24
N PRO A 13 -4.98 -0.55 -11.88
CA PRO A 13 -5.10 -1.92 -11.33
C PRO A 13 -3.74 -2.45 -10.93
N GLY A 14 -3.58 -2.72 -9.63
CA GLY A 14 -2.34 -3.24 -9.05
C GLY A 14 -1.41 -2.24 -8.37
N LEU A 15 -1.73 -0.94 -8.29
CA LEU A 15 -0.89 0.06 -7.60
C LEU A 15 -1.66 0.93 -6.60
N TRP A 16 -1.09 1.08 -5.40
CA TRP A 16 -1.59 1.95 -4.34
C TRP A 16 -0.63 3.10 -4.10
N ARG A 17 -1.14 4.32 -3.92
CA ARG A 17 -0.28 5.47 -3.57
C ARG A 17 0.32 5.28 -2.17
N LEU A 18 1.59 5.66 -2.01
CA LEU A 18 2.29 5.65 -0.71
C LEU A 18 1.46 6.32 0.40
N LYS A 19 0.90 7.51 0.12
CA LYS A 19 0.08 8.25 1.09
C LYS A 19 -1.18 7.48 1.53
N THR A 20 -1.83 6.77 0.61
CA THR A 20 -3.04 5.99 0.91
C THR A 20 -2.72 4.80 1.80
N VAL A 21 -1.65 4.06 1.48
CA VAL A 21 -1.20 2.91 2.29
C VAL A 21 -0.77 3.37 3.68
N ALA A 22 0.03 4.45 3.75
CA ALA A 22 0.48 5.00 5.02
C ALA A 22 -0.69 5.44 5.91
N ALA A 23 -1.68 6.14 5.36
CA ALA A 23 -2.88 6.54 6.09
C ALA A 23 -3.66 5.33 6.61
N ARG A 24 -3.76 4.24 5.83
CA ARG A 24 -4.46 3.03 6.23
C ARG A 24 -3.74 2.25 7.33
N LEU A 25 -2.40 2.31 7.35
CA LEU A 25 -1.57 1.73 8.40
C LEU A 25 -1.38 2.65 9.62
N GLY A 26 -1.91 3.89 9.59
CA GLY A 26 -1.69 4.87 10.64
C GLY A 26 -0.24 5.37 10.75
N LEU A 27 0.54 5.23 9.68
CA LEU A 27 1.95 5.62 9.61
C LEU A 27 2.15 6.92 8.82
N HIS A 28 3.26 7.61 9.09
CA HIS A 28 3.68 8.73 8.26
C HIS A 28 4.23 8.22 6.91
N PRO A 29 3.89 8.83 5.77
CA PRO A 29 4.29 8.32 4.44
C PRO A 29 5.81 8.23 4.25
N GLU A 30 6.58 9.17 4.80
CA GLU A 30 8.05 9.09 4.71
C GLU A 30 8.62 7.95 5.56
N THR A 31 8.01 7.63 6.71
CA THR A 31 8.40 6.48 7.54
C THR A 31 8.15 5.17 6.80
N LEU A 32 6.99 5.03 6.17
CA LEU A 32 6.67 3.83 5.38
C LEU A 32 7.57 3.70 4.15
N ALA A 33 7.90 4.82 3.50
CA ALA A 33 8.84 4.82 2.38
C ALA A 33 10.24 4.41 2.83
N ALA A 34 10.74 4.94 3.95
CA ALA A 34 12.04 4.57 4.50
C ALA A 34 12.09 3.09 4.90
N ALA A 35 11.06 2.56 5.55
CA ALA A 35 10.97 1.15 5.91
C ALA A 35 10.96 0.24 4.66
N ALA A 36 10.27 0.65 3.59
CA ALA A 36 10.26 -0.07 2.32
C ALA A 36 11.65 -0.03 1.63
N GLU A 37 12.32 1.13 1.63
CA GLU A 37 13.68 1.28 1.08
C GLU A 37 14.73 0.50 1.90
N ALA A 38 14.56 0.45 3.23
CA ALA A 38 15.37 -0.35 4.15
C ALA A 38 15.05 -1.86 4.11
N ARG A 39 14.02 -2.28 3.37
CA ARG A 39 13.51 -3.66 3.30
C ARG A 39 13.05 -4.22 4.66
N GLU A 40 12.63 -3.36 5.57
CA GLU A 40 12.01 -3.75 6.84
C GLU A 40 10.57 -4.23 6.63
N VAL A 41 9.91 -3.77 5.56
CA VAL A 41 8.60 -4.23 5.12
C VAL A 41 8.68 -4.87 3.74
N PRO A 42 7.87 -5.89 3.44
CA PRO A 42 7.84 -6.57 2.14
C PRO A 42 7.06 -5.75 1.09
N LEU A 43 7.28 -4.43 1.03
CA LEU A 43 6.58 -3.51 0.12
C LEU A 43 7.58 -2.89 -0.87
N THR A 44 7.30 -2.99 -2.17
CA THR A 44 8.16 -2.42 -3.21
C THR A 44 7.70 -1.01 -3.57
N LEU A 45 8.55 -0.01 -3.28
CA LEU A 45 8.29 1.38 -3.66
C LEU A 45 8.59 1.61 -5.15
N ILE A 46 7.56 1.94 -5.92
CA ILE A 46 7.62 2.23 -7.36
C ILE A 46 7.44 3.74 -7.56
N ARG A 47 8.33 4.37 -8.33
CA ARG A 47 8.24 5.80 -8.67
C ARG A 47 7.75 5.93 -10.12
N ILE A 48 6.63 6.64 -10.32
CA ILE A 48 6.03 6.82 -11.65
C ILE A 48 5.94 8.30 -12.00
N GLY A 49 6.37 8.62 -13.23
CA GLY A 49 6.27 9.94 -13.84
C GLY A 49 7.34 10.94 -13.39
N PRO A 50 7.42 12.10 -14.06
CA PRO A 50 8.47 13.11 -13.84
C PRO A 50 8.39 13.78 -12.46
N ARG A 51 7.23 13.70 -11.79
CA ARG A 51 7.02 14.20 -10.42
C ARG A 51 7.43 13.20 -9.34
N GLY A 52 7.91 12.01 -9.71
CA GLY A 52 8.38 10.99 -8.76
C GLY A 52 7.28 10.51 -7.82
N ILE A 53 6.04 10.39 -8.31
CA ILE A 53 4.93 9.93 -7.46
C ILE A 53 5.20 8.49 -7.04
N ARG A 54 5.12 8.23 -5.73
CA ARG A 54 5.47 6.96 -5.10
C ARG A 54 4.23 6.08 -4.93
N PHE A 55 4.36 4.83 -5.35
CA PHE A 55 3.34 3.80 -5.30
C PHE A 55 3.89 2.50 -4.70
N PHE A 56 3.01 1.65 -4.22
CA PHE A 56 3.27 0.26 -3.85
C PHE A 56 2.43 -0.67 -4.71
N LYS A 57 2.85 -1.93 -4.86
CA LYS A 57 2.00 -2.93 -5.50
C LYS A 57 0.85 -3.32 -4.59
N ALA A 58 -0.36 -3.38 -5.14
CA ALA A 58 -1.57 -3.78 -4.42
C ALA A 58 -1.38 -5.15 -3.77
N SER A 59 -0.89 -6.14 -4.51
CA SER A 59 -0.70 -7.51 -4.01
C SER A 59 0.24 -7.61 -2.80
N GLU A 60 1.29 -6.77 -2.76
CA GLU A 60 2.23 -6.71 -1.64
C GLU A 60 1.57 -6.04 -0.42
N VAL A 61 0.82 -4.96 -0.65
CA VAL A 61 0.06 -4.27 0.40
C VAL A 61 -1.01 -5.17 1.00
N ASP A 62 -1.78 -5.89 0.17
CA ASP A 62 -2.82 -6.81 0.61
C ASP A 62 -2.23 -7.97 1.42
N ALA A 63 -1.11 -8.55 0.95
CA ALA A 63 -0.40 -9.59 1.68
C ALA A 63 0.12 -9.08 3.03
N PHE A 64 0.69 -7.87 3.07
CA PHE A 64 1.18 -7.24 4.29
C PHE A 64 0.05 -6.98 5.28
N MET A 65 -1.06 -6.36 4.85
CA MET A 65 -2.22 -6.10 5.69
C MET A 65 -2.87 -7.37 6.23
N ARG A 66 -2.91 -8.44 5.42
CA ARG A 66 -3.39 -9.75 5.88
C ARG A 66 -2.49 -10.32 6.97
N ASN A 67 -1.17 -10.17 6.84
CA ASN A 67 -0.21 -10.69 7.82
C ASN A 67 -0.23 -9.87 9.12
N GLU A 68 -0.30 -8.55 9.03
CA GLU A 68 -0.47 -7.66 10.19
C GLU A 68 -1.79 -7.90 10.92
N GLY A 69 -2.86 -8.18 10.16
CA GLY A 69 -4.17 -8.55 10.72
C GLY A 69 -4.21 -9.95 11.35
N ALA A 70 -3.34 -10.87 10.90
CA ALA A 70 -3.24 -12.23 11.43
C ALA A 70 -2.38 -12.32 12.70
N ASN A 71 -1.60 -11.29 13.02
CA ASN A 71 -0.73 -11.26 14.19
C ASN A 71 -1.40 -10.65 15.44
N LYS A 72 -2.75 -10.74 15.53
CA LYS A 72 -3.56 -10.17 16.60
C LYS A 72 -4.43 -11.24 17.23
#